data_AF-A0A812UV88-F1
#
_entry.id   AF-A0A812UV88-F1
#
_cell.length_a   1.000
_cell.length_b   1.000
_cell.length_c   1.000
_cell.angle_alpha   90.00
_cell.angle_beta   90.00
_cell.angle_gamma   90.00
#
_symmetry.space_group_name_H-M   'P 1'
#
loop_
_entity.id
_entity.type
_entity.pdbx_description
1 polymer ?
#
loop_
_entity_poly.entity_id
_entity_poly.type
_entity_poly.pdbx_seq_one_letter_code
_entity_poly.pdbx_strand_id
1 'polypeptide(L)'
;MPLSILVPLVTASLALSDAIPEESKGTCALQTKVTKNAAVQPLTCSAEEMWCHDPMTMTESCHPKSAGCPVTCLPGEHVCHEPQMFEGSDAYNYCSSYTCPVYCRFDEVWCHDPNTMVESCHNKTEGCPVTCYGSDHLCHMPPSCEGCEGYNWCQSVPCPAYCSMDEVHCYDSATMIESCHPLSAGCPVTCSPGESLCHEKPTCDTCQGYNYCHHGACPVYCEMHEVMCHDPSAMINSCHNKTEGCPVTCFGNEHVCHTPPQCEGCDGYNWCQSSPCPAYCGTDEVHCYDSATMMESCHPLSAGCPVTCSPGDSECHEPPTCDSCPGHNYCHPGPCPVICGVDEVVCHDVHTMTDSCHPASIGCPVTCPPGDTVCHMPPTCDTCQGYDYCHPGSCPVHCGMHEVMCHDPSTMTDSCHKKCAGCPVTCPAGENVCHMPPQCEGCDGYNWCQPSPCPVTCGMNEMVCHDSNTMTDTCYPASSGCPVSCAAHEYVCHTAPTCQGCHGGGSADYTIGFIFLTLRCSHVTVVGVELSC
;
A
#
# COMPACT_ATOMS: atom_id res chain seq x y z
N MET A 1 -43.03 -28.82 43.52
CA MET A 1 -41.97 -29.34 44.41
C MET A 1 -40.64 -28.84 43.86
N PRO A 2 -40.09 -27.73 44.36
CA PRO A 2 -38.76 -27.29 43.98
C PRO A 2 -37.73 -27.83 44.98
N LEU A 3 -36.72 -28.55 44.48
CA LEU A 3 -35.58 -29.01 45.25
C LEU A 3 -34.50 -27.93 45.16
N SER A 4 -34.39 -27.09 46.19
CA SER A 4 -33.28 -26.15 46.37
C SER A 4 -32.07 -26.90 46.93
N ILE A 5 -30.96 -26.91 46.19
CA ILE A 5 -29.67 -27.37 46.71
C ILE A 5 -28.82 -26.12 47.02
N LEU A 6 -28.64 -25.89 48.31
CA LEU A 6 -27.64 -25.00 48.91
C LEU A 6 -26.26 -25.67 48.83
N VAL A 7 -25.26 -24.98 48.30
CA VAL A 7 -23.84 -25.30 48.50
C VAL A 7 -23.16 -24.07 49.10
N PRO A 8 -22.39 -24.21 50.20
CA PRO A 8 -21.90 -23.07 50.96
C PRO A 8 -20.67 -22.40 50.35
N LEU A 9 -20.68 -21.07 50.46
CA LEU A 9 -19.56 -20.16 50.34
C LEU A 9 -18.50 -20.51 51.38
N VAL A 10 -17.28 -20.85 50.95
CA VAL A 10 -16.09 -20.90 51.80
C VAL A 10 -15.18 -19.76 51.38
N THR A 11 -15.21 -18.68 52.15
CA THR A 11 -14.22 -17.60 52.11
C THR A 11 -12.99 -18.03 52.90
N ALA A 12 -11.88 -18.26 52.20
CA ALA A 12 -10.56 -18.38 52.80
C ALA A 12 -9.76 -17.12 52.45
N SER A 13 -9.65 -16.22 53.43
CA SER A 13 -8.69 -15.12 53.41
C SER A 13 -7.34 -15.65 53.91
N LEU A 14 -6.34 -15.67 53.03
CA LEU A 14 -4.93 -15.80 53.40
C LEU A 14 -4.20 -14.58 52.85
N ALA A 15 -3.96 -13.62 53.75
CA ALA A 15 -2.94 -12.62 53.59
C ALA A 15 -1.60 -13.26 53.99
N LEU A 16 -0.70 -13.45 53.03
CA LEU A 16 0.72 -13.60 53.29
C LEU A 16 1.46 -12.58 52.42
N SER A 17 1.82 -11.50 53.08
CA SER A 17 2.84 -10.55 52.69
C SER A 17 4.20 -11.18 52.96
N ASP A 18 4.96 -11.50 51.91
CA ASP A 18 6.40 -11.65 51.98
C ASP A 18 7.02 -10.84 50.85
N ALA A 19 7.70 -9.76 51.25
CA ALA A 19 8.54 -8.94 50.41
C ALA A 19 9.80 -9.74 50.07
N ILE A 20 10.01 -10.00 48.78
CA ILE A 20 11.29 -10.49 48.25
C ILE A 20 12.13 -9.25 47.92
N PRO A 21 13.37 -9.14 48.42
CA PRO A 21 14.21 -7.97 48.19
C PRO A 21 14.62 -7.88 46.71
N GLU A 22 14.54 -6.67 46.16
CA GLU A 22 15.20 -6.29 44.91
C GLU A 22 16.69 -6.65 45.01
N GLU A 23 17.12 -7.61 44.20
CA GLU A 23 18.52 -7.88 43.99
C GLU A 23 19.07 -6.78 43.06
N SER A 24 19.93 -5.94 43.64
CA SER A 24 20.64 -4.87 42.97
C SER A 24 21.38 -5.41 41.74
N LYS A 25 21.00 -4.96 40.53
CA LYS A 25 21.84 -5.10 39.34
C LYS A 25 23.17 -4.41 39.62
N GLY A 26 24.22 -5.23 39.76
CA GLY A 26 25.58 -4.81 40.02
C GLY A 26 26.07 -3.84 38.94
N THR A 27 26.39 -2.64 39.38
CA THR A 27 27.31 -1.73 38.70
C THR A 27 28.73 -2.27 38.90
N CYS A 28 29.46 -2.54 37.81
CA CYS A 28 30.88 -2.23 37.60
C CYS A 28 31.48 -3.02 36.42
N ALA A 29 31.89 -2.30 35.37
CA ALA A 29 33.25 -2.44 34.83
C ALA A 29 33.67 -1.11 34.18
N LEU A 30 34.75 -0.53 34.72
CA LEU A 30 35.39 0.66 34.18
C LEU A 30 35.77 0.44 32.71
N GLN A 31 35.35 1.35 31.83
CA GLN A 31 36.04 1.52 30.55
C GLN A 31 37.40 2.18 30.80
N THR A 32 38.46 1.37 30.82
CA THR A 32 39.82 1.87 30.61
C THR A 32 39.94 2.42 29.20
N LYS A 33 40.19 3.72 29.10
CA LYS A 33 40.52 4.45 27.88
C LYS A 33 41.77 3.85 27.23
N VAL A 34 41.59 2.98 26.23
CA VAL A 34 42.68 2.47 25.40
C VAL A 34 43.02 3.53 24.35
N THR A 35 44.26 4.00 24.39
CA THR A 35 44.88 4.84 23.35
C THR A 35 44.89 4.10 22.01
N LYS A 36 44.08 4.57 21.06
CA LYS A 36 44.11 4.19 19.63
C LYS A 36 45.50 4.45 19.06
N ASN A 37 46.25 3.38 18.77
CA ASN A 37 47.43 3.40 17.89
C ASN A 37 47.60 2.03 17.22
N ALA A 38 46.67 1.69 16.34
CA ALA A 38 46.86 0.79 15.20
C ALA A 38 45.62 0.92 14.31
N ALA A 39 45.81 1.06 13.00
CA ALA A 39 44.72 1.11 12.02
C ALA A 39 44.07 -0.27 11.93
N VAL A 40 43.13 -0.57 12.83
CA VAL A 40 42.23 -1.72 12.69
C VAL A 40 41.25 -1.37 11.58
N GLN A 41 41.30 -2.12 10.48
CA GLN A 41 40.31 -1.98 9.42
C GLN A 41 38.93 -2.30 10.02
N PRO A 42 37.91 -1.46 9.78
CA PRO A 42 36.55 -1.76 10.24
C PRO A 42 36.10 -3.08 9.62
N LEU A 43 35.62 -4.00 10.47
CA LEU A 43 35.02 -5.24 10.02
C LEU A 43 33.66 -4.92 9.38
N THR A 44 33.53 -5.15 8.08
CA THR A 44 32.26 -5.04 7.35
C THR A 44 31.71 -6.43 7.08
N CYS A 45 30.53 -6.74 7.61
CA CYS A 45 29.81 -7.98 7.32
C CYS A 45 28.97 -7.83 6.04
N SER A 46 28.69 -8.94 5.35
CA SER A 46 27.76 -8.93 4.22
C SER A 46 26.31 -8.72 4.65
N ALA A 47 25.39 -8.47 3.71
CA ALA A 47 23.97 -8.24 4.01
C ALA A 47 23.27 -9.46 4.65
N GLU A 48 23.81 -10.67 4.41
CA GLU A 48 23.33 -11.94 4.95
C GLU A 48 24.01 -12.33 6.28
N GLU A 49 24.95 -11.51 6.74
CA GLU A 49 25.69 -11.71 7.98
C GLU A 49 25.33 -10.62 9.01
N MET A 50 25.37 -10.99 10.28
CA MET A 50 25.28 -10.09 11.40
C MET A 50 26.64 -9.93 12.07
N TRP A 51 26.88 -8.74 12.60
CA TRP A 51 28.08 -8.43 13.38
C TRP A 51 27.89 -8.92 14.82
N CYS A 52 28.79 -9.78 15.27
CA CYS A 52 28.76 -10.39 16.58
C CYS A 52 29.96 -9.93 17.40
N HIS A 53 29.70 -9.51 18.63
CA HIS A 53 30.73 -9.14 19.59
C HIS A 53 30.81 -10.21 20.69
N ASP A 54 31.95 -10.87 20.81
CA ASP A 54 32.22 -11.77 21.94
C ASP A 54 32.79 -10.96 23.11
N PRO A 55 32.02 -10.73 24.20
CA PRO A 55 32.47 -9.94 25.33
C PRO A 55 33.58 -10.60 26.14
N MET A 56 33.80 -11.91 26.00
CA MET A 56 34.82 -12.66 26.75
C MET A 56 36.20 -12.54 26.11
N THR A 57 36.24 -12.59 24.77
CA THR A 57 37.49 -12.51 24.00
C THR A 57 37.75 -11.11 23.45
N MET A 58 36.76 -10.22 23.53
CA MET A 58 36.77 -8.89 22.91
C MET A 58 37.02 -8.96 21.40
N THR A 59 36.56 -10.03 20.74
CA THR A 59 36.68 -10.19 19.28
C THR A 59 35.35 -9.89 18.60
N GLU A 60 35.44 -9.29 17.42
CA GLU A 60 34.31 -9.06 16.53
C GLU A 60 34.38 -10.08 15.38
N SER A 61 33.24 -10.68 15.04
CA SER A 61 33.13 -11.65 13.95
C SER A 61 31.81 -11.46 13.18
N CYS A 62 31.80 -11.87 11.92
CA CYS A 62 30.58 -11.93 11.12
C CYS A 62 30.03 -13.36 11.15
N HIS A 63 28.73 -13.50 11.39
CA HIS A 63 28.04 -14.79 11.38
C HIS A 63 26.78 -14.72 10.51
N PRO A 64 26.35 -15.82 9.88
CA PRO A 64 25.09 -15.82 9.13
C PRO A 64 23.92 -15.39 10.02
N LYS A 65 23.05 -14.51 9.51
CA LYS A 65 21.85 -14.04 10.24
C LYS A 65 20.93 -15.19 10.66
N SER A 66 20.94 -16.30 9.91
CA SER A 66 20.18 -17.51 10.23
C SER A 66 20.78 -18.36 11.36
N ALA A 67 22.07 -18.18 11.67
CA ALA A 67 22.76 -18.93 12.74
C ALA A 67 22.76 -18.16 14.07
N GLY A 68 22.65 -16.84 14.02
CA GLY A 68 22.82 -15.97 15.17
C GLY A 68 24.26 -15.91 15.69
N CYS A 69 24.52 -15.00 16.63
CA CYS A 69 25.84 -14.88 17.25
C CYS A 69 26.14 -16.05 18.19
N PRO A 70 27.35 -16.66 18.15
CA PRO A 70 27.71 -17.74 19.06
C PRO A 70 27.76 -17.23 20.51
N VAL A 71 27.21 -18.02 21.44
CA VAL A 71 27.25 -17.73 22.88
C VAL A 71 27.93 -18.86 23.63
N THR A 72 28.69 -18.51 24.68
CA THR A 72 29.29 -19.48 25.60
C THR A 72 28.54 -19.43 26.91
N CYS A 73 27.84 -20.51 27.26
CA CYS A 73 27.03 -20.57 28.48
C CYS A 73 27.80 -21.16 29.66
N LEU A 74 27.32 -20.88 30.87
CA LEU A 74 27.90 -21.43 32.10
C LEU A 74 27.63 -22.94 32.19
N PRO A 75 28.45 -23.70 32.95
CA PRO A 75 28.19 -25.11 33.17
C PRO A 75 26.79 -25.35 33.78
N GLY A 76 25.97 -26.12 33.08
CA GLY A 76 24.58 -26.41 33.48
C GLY A 76 23.51 -25.61 32.74
N GLU A 77 23.89 -24.62 31.93
CA GLU A 77 22.99 -23.89 31.04
C GLU A 77 22.94 -24.53 29.64
N HIS A 78 21.85 -24.24 28.92
CA HIS A 78 21.61 -24.61 27.53
C HIS A 78 21.84 -23.42 26.61
N VAL A 79 22.49 -23.65 25.47
CA VAL A 79 22.51 -22.69 24.36
C VAL A 79 21.18 -22.82 23.63
N CYS A 80 20.35 -21.79 23.72
CA CYS A 80 19.07 -21.70 23.04
C CYS A 80 19.21 -20.84 21.80
N HIS A 81 18.50 -21.23 20.74
CA HIS A 81 18.48 -20.56 19.46
C HIS A 81 17.07 -20.05 19.19
N GLU A 82 16.91 -18.74 19.02
CA GLU A 82 15.69 -18.14 18.51
C GLU A 82 15.90 -17.85 17.02
N PRO A 83 15.21 -18.58 16.13
CA PRO A 83 15.34 -18.41 14.69
C PRO A 83 14.72 -17.08 14.25
N GLN A 84 15.08 -16.66 13.04
CA GLN A 84 14.47 -15.50 12.38
C GLN A 84 12.95 -15.71 12.24
N MET A 85 12.15 -14.81 12.83
CA MET A 85 10.68 -14.93 12.89
C MET A 85 9.96 -14.18 11.76
N PHE A 86 10.61 -13.23 11.11
CA PHE A 86 10.12 -12.51 9.93
C PHE A 86 11.29 -11.96 9.12
N GLU A 87 11.03 -11.67 7.84
CA GLU A 87 12.04 -11.11 6.92
C GLU A 87 12.58 -9.78 7.49
N GLY A 88 13.87 -9.77 7.83
CA GLY A 88 14.54 -8.62 8.46
C GLY A 88 14.78 -8.71 9.97
N SER A 89 14.24 -9.73 10.68
CA SER A 89 14.71 -10.06 12.03
C SER A 89 16.01 -10.87 11.99
N ASP A 90 16.90 -10.73 12.97
CA ASP A 90 18.11 -11.55 13.07
C ASP A 90 17.87 -12.70 14.05
N ALA A 91 18.35 -13.90 13.73
CA ALA A 91 18.35 -14.98 14.71
C ALA A 91 19.34 -14.64 15.83
N TYR A 92 19.05 -15.05 17.06
CA TYR A 92 19.98 -14.85 18.17
C TYR A 92 20.06 -16.07 19.08
N ASN A 93 21.28 -16.32 19.59
CA ASN A 93 21.50 -17.36 20.56
C ASN A 93 21.57 -16.75 21.97
N TYR A 94 21.05 -17.45 22.97
CA TYR A 94 21.09 -17.02 24.36
C TYR A 94 21.28 -18.21 25.30
N CYS A 95 21.71 -17.95 26.52
CA CYS A 95 21.91 -18.98 27.54
C CYS A 95 20.68 -19.08 28.44
N SER A 96 20.19 -20.30 28.67
CA SER A 96 19.05 -20.56 29.56
C SER A 96 19.40 -21.64 30.59
N SER A 97 18.96 -21.46 31.83
CA SER A 97 19.03 -22.50 32.86
C SER A 97 17.91 -23.55 32.74
N TYR A 98 16.98 -23.35 31.80
CA TYR A 98 15.88 -24.27 31.48
C TYR A 98 16.06 -24.86 30.08
N THR A 99 15.33 -25.94 29.78
CA THR A 99 15.21 -26.46 28.42
C THR A 99 14.79 -25.34 27.48
N CYS A 100 15.43 -25.25 26.31
CA CYS A 100 15.14 -24.18 25.38
C CYS A 100 13.68 -24.23 24.90
N PRO A 101 12.96 -23.10 24.94
CA PRO A 101 11.62 -23.04 24.39
C PRO A 101 11.67 -23.33 22.89
N VAL A 102 10.60 -23.93 22.38
CA VAL A 102 10.47 -24.26 20.96
C VAL A 102 9.99 -23.02 20.22
N TYR A 103 10.83 -22.49 19.34
CA TYR A 103 10.46 -21.39 18.45
C TYR A 103 10.19 -21.91 17.05
N CYS A 104 9.01 -21.59 16.54
CA CYS A 104 8.60 -21.97 15.21
C CYS A 104 8.85 -20.84 14.22
N ARG A 105 9.19 -21.20 13.00
CA ARG A 105 9.33 -20.24 11.90
C ARG A 105 7.99 -19.61 11.55
N PHE A 106 8.02 -18.54 10.76
CA PHE A 106 6.80 -17.85 10.32
C PHE A 106 5.83 -18.76 9.55
N ASP A 107 6.36 -19.75 8.81
CA ASP A 107 5.64 -20.75 8.05
C ASP A 107 5.29 -22.01 8.88
N GLU A 108 5.58 -22.00 10.18
CA GLU A 108 5.30 -23.08 11.11
C GLU A 108 4.31 -22.65 12.20
N VAL A 109 3.57 -23.62 12.73
CA VAL A 109 2.66 -23.50 13.87
C VAL A 109 3.26 -24.22 15.07
N TRP A 110 3.14 -23.60 16.24
CA TRP A 110 3.55 -24.20 17.51
C TRP A 110 2.49 -25.19 18.00
N CYS A 111 2.91 -26.42 18.22
CA CYS A 111 2.03 -27.53 18.57
C CYS A 111 2.40 -28.08 19.94
N HIS A 112 1.39 -28.25 20.79
CA HIS A 112 1.52 -28.86 22.09
C HIS A 112 0.79 -30.21 22.09
N ASP A 113 1.51 -31.32 22.24
CA ASP A 113 0.89 -32.63 22.42
C ASP A 113 0.53 -32.83 23.91
N PRO A 114 -0.77 -32.80 24.27
CA PRO A 114 -1.19 -32.91 25.66
C PRO A 114 -0.90 -34.30 26.26
N ASN A 115 -0.61 -35.32 25.45
CA ASN A 115 -0.33 -36.68 25.94
C ASN A 115 1.14 -36.86 26.32
N THR A 116 2.05 -36.30 25.53
CA THR A 116 3.50 -36.41 25.75
C THR A 116 4.10 -35.21 26.46
N MET A 117 3.34 -34.10 26.56
CA MET A 117 3.82 -32.80 27.04
C MET A 117 5.01 -32.29 26.23
N VAL A 118 5.10 -32.68 24.95
CA VAL A 118 6.14 -32.26 24.02
C VAL A 118 5.61 -31.12 23.16
N GLU A 119 6.42 -30.08 23.03
CA GLU A 119 6.19 -28.98 22.11
C GLU A 119 6.97 -29.24 20.81
N SER A 120 6.35 -28.99 19.66
CA SER A 120 6.96 -29.16 18.34
C SER A 120 6.47 -28.10 17.36
N CYS A 121 7.26 -27.85 16.31
CA CYS A 121 6.86 -27.00 15.19
C CYS A 121 6.42 -27.87 14.02
N HIS A 122 5.32 -27.48 13.38
CA HIS A 122 4.78 -28.13 12.19
C HIS A 122 4.47 -27.09 11.13
N ASN A 123 4.47 -27.44 9.85
CA ASN A 123 4.14 -26.47 8.81
C ASN A 123 2.71 -25.94 9.01
N LYS A 124 2.49 -24.62 8.87
CA LYS A 124 1.16 -24.01 9.00
C LYS A 124 0.13 -24.63 8.06
N THR A 125 0.55 -25.03 6.86
CA THR A 125 -0.35 -25.69 5.89
C THR A 125 -0.75 -27.10 6.32
N GLU A 126 0.06 -27.78 7.15
CA GLU A 126 -0.24 -29.12 7.66
C GLU A 126 -1.01 -29.07 8.98
N GLY A 127 -0.79 -28.03 9.79
CA GLY A 127 -1.35 -27.89 11.13
C GLY A 127 -0.73 -28.84 12.15
N CYS A 128 -1.19 -28.79 13.40
CA CYS A 128 -0.66 -29.64 14.47
C CYS A 128 -1.12 -31.10 14.33
N PRO A 129 -0.24 -32.11 14.49
CA PRO A 129 -0.64 -33.50 14.36
C PRO A 129 -1.61 -33.90 15.48
N VAL A 130 -2.72 -34.55 15.10
CA VAL A 130 -3.71 -35.07 16.05
C VAL A 130 -3.84 -36.58 15.86
N THR A 131 -3.86 -37.32 16.98
CA THR A 131 -4.12 -38.77 16.97
C THR A 131 -5.58 -39.03 17.30
N CYS A 132 -6.33 -39.59 16.35
CA CYS A 132 -7.73 -39.94 16.55
C CYS A 132 -7.89 -41.32 17.19
N TYR A 133 -8.88 -41.46 18.09
CA TYR A 133 -9.17 -42.72 18.76
C TYR A 133 -10.31 -43.47 18.06
N GLY A 134 -10.13 -44.78 17.86
CA GLY A 134 -11.18 -45.65 17.35
C GLY A 134 -11.48 -45.44 15.86
N SER A 135 -12.74 -45.14 15.54
CA SER A 135 -13.24 -44.96 14.16
C SER A 135 -13.44 -43.49 13.78
N ASP A 136 -12.91 -42.56 14.57
CA ASP A 136 -12.98 -41.13 14.25
C ASP A 136 -12.17 -40.81 13.00
N HIS A 137 -12.67 -39.85 12.22
CA HIS A 137 -12.00 -39.30 11.05
C HIS A 137 -11.03 -38.20 11.48
N LEU A 138 -9.79 -38.27 11.01
CA LEU A 138 -8.83 -37.17 11.09
C LEU A 138 -9.19 -36.13 10.03
N CYS A 139 -9.58 -34.95 10.48
CA CYS A 139 -9.96 -33.85 9.63
C CYS A 139 -8.90 -32.76 9.66
N HIS A 140 -8.77 -32.08 8.52
CA HIS A 140 -7.80 -31.02 8.29
C HIS A 140 -8.52 -29.84 7.64
N MET A 141 -8.28 -28.65 8.19
CA MET A 141 -8.71 -27.37 7.62
C MET A 141 -7.43 -26.61 7.26
N PRO A 142 -7.16 -26.39 5.96
CA PRO A 142 -6.01 -25.61 5.53
C PRO A 142 -6.17 -24.14 5.97
N PRO A 143 -5.08 -23.36 5.99
CA PRO A 143 -5.12 -21.93 6.23
C PRO A 143 -6.07 -21.21 5.27
N SER A 144 -6.97 -20.37 5.80
CA SER A 144 -7.90 -19.58 4.98
C SER A 144 -7.33 -18.22 4.54
N CYS A 145 -6.14 -17.86 5.01
CA CYS A 145 -5.49 -16.59 4.71
C CYS A 145 -3.96 -16.75 4.70
N GLU A 146 -3.27 -15.81 4.07
CA GLU A 146 -1.81 -15.73 4.16
C GLU A 146 -1.40 -15.46 5.63
N GLY A 147 -0.62 -16.37 6.21
CA GLY A 147 -0.18 -16.31 7.60
C GLY A 147 -1.11 -17.00 8.62
N CYS A 148 -2.34 -17.37 8.23
CA CYS A 148 -3.23 -18.19 9.05
C CYS A 148 -2.64 -19.60 9.27
N GLU A 149 -3.08 -20.26 10.34
CA GLU A 149 -2.67 -21.63 10.68
C GLU A 149 -3.73 -22.63 10.20
N GLY A 150 -3.27 -23.79 9.74
CA GLY A 150 -4.13 -24.94 9.48
C GLY A 150 -4.43 -25.69 10.78
N TYR A 151 -5.60 -26.31 10.85
CA TYR A 151 -6.07 -27.01 12.04
C TYR A 151 -6.39 -28.45 11.73
N ASN A 152 -5.96 -29.36 12.60
CA ASN A 152 -6.37 -30.76 12.57
C ASN A 152 -7.26 -31.07 13.78
N TRP A 153 -8.28 -31.89 13.59
CA TRP A 153 -9.14 -32.39 14.69
C TRP A 153 -9.69 -33.77 14.36
N CYS A 154 -10.24 -34.42 15.36
CA CYS A 154 -10.92 -35.71 15.21
C CYS A 154 -12.43 -35.53 15.35
N GLN A 155 -13.21 -36.24 14.53
CA GLN A 155 -14.66 -36.26 14.65
C GLN A 155 -15.25 -37.60 14.18
N SER A 156 -16.42 -37.95 14.71
CA SER A 156 -17.09 -39.22 14.43
C SER A 156 -17.85 -39.28 13.10
N VAL A 157 -17.83 -38.20 12.31
CA VAL A 157 -18.50 -38.07 11.00
C VAL A 157 -17.49 -37.69 9.92
N PRO A 158 -17.75 -37.96 8.62
CA PRO A 158 -16.86 -37.54 7.54
C PRO A 158 -16.51 -36.05 7.63
N CYS A 159 -15.26 -35.71 7.32
CA CYS A 159 -14.78 -34.34 7.40
C CYS A 159 -15.59 -33.40 6.50
N PRO A 160 -16.03 -32.23 6.99
CA PRO A 160 -16.60 -31.22 6.11
C PRO A 160 -15.56 -30.80 5.08
N ALA A 161 -16.02 -30.44 3.88
CA ALA A 161 -15.12 -29.98 2.83
C ALA A 161 -14.69 -28.54 3.13
N TYR A 162 -13.38 -28.32 3.25
CA TYR A 162 -12.81 -26.98 3.36
C TYR A 162 -12.20 -26.60 2.03
N CYS A 163 -12.78 -25.56 1.42
CA CYS A 163 -12.39 -25.10 0.11
C CYS A 163 -11.36 -23.98 0.26
N SER A 164 -10.39 -23.96 -0.64
CA SER A 164 -9.46 -22.83 -0.74
C SER A 164 -10.20 -21.55 -1.16
N MET A 165 -9.53 -20.40 -1.03
CA MET A 165 -10.08 -19.11 -1.46
C MET A 165 -10.46 -19.07 -2.95
N ASP A 166 -9.82 -19.93 -3.76
CA ASP A 166 -10.07 -20.06 -5.20
C ASP A 166 -11.10 -21.14 -5.54
N GLU A 167 -11.81 -21.67 -4.53
CA GLU A 167 -12.81 -22.71 -4.65
C GLU A 167 -14.15 -22.31 -4.01
N VAL A 168 -15.24 -22.81 -4.58
CA VAL A 168 -16.59 -22.74 -4.02
C VAL A 168 -16.95 -24.04 -3.30
N HIS A 169 -17.55 -23.91 -2.13
CA HIS A 169 -18.12 -25.03 -1.37
C HIS A 169 -19.48 -25.42 -1.95
N CYS A 170 -19.58 -26.69 -2.33
CA CYS A 170 -20.74 -27.25 -3.01
C CYS A 170 -21.34 -28.36 -2.18
N TYR A 171 -22.67 -28.32 -2.02
CA TYR A 171 -23.43 -29.33 -1.32
C TYR A 171 -24.34 -30.08 -2.28
N ASP A 172 -24.07 -31.36 -2.51
CA ASP A 172 -24.95 -32.22 -3.28
C ASP A 172 -26.03 -32.82 -2.35
N SER A 173 -27.22 -32.23 -2.41
CA SER A 173 -28.39 -32.70 -1.65
C SER A 173 -28.81 -34.15 -1.94
N ALA A 174 -28.44 -34.71 -3.10
CA ALA A 174 -28.81 -36.08 -3.46
C ALA A 174 -27.90 -37.11 -2.79
N THR A 175 -26.60 -36.82 -2.70
CA THR A 175 -25.60 -37.71 -2.09
C THR A 175 -25.27 -37.35 -0.63
N MET A 176 -25.71 -36.17 -0.18
CA MET A 176 -25.33 -35.58 1.11
C MET A 176 -23.81 -35.39 1.24
N ILE A 177 -23.12 -35.14 0.13
CA ILE A 177 -21.66 -34.96 0.06
C ILE A 177 -21.36 -33.48 -0.17
N GLU A 178 -20.42 -32.95 0.60
CA GLU A 178 -19.80 -31.65 0.35
C GLU A 178 -18.54 -31.83 -0.50
N SER A 179 -18.36 -30.96 -1.50
CA SER A 179 -17.18 -30.94 -2.37
C SER A 179 -16.72 -29.51 -2.66
N CYS A 180 -15.44 -29.36 -2.97
CA CYS A 180 -14.86 -28.09 -3.42
C CYS A 180 -14.68 -28.12 -4.93
N HIS A 181 -15.02 -27.02 -5.58
CA HIS A 181 -14.85 -26.82 -7.02
C HIS A 181 -14.22 -25.47 -7.27
N PRO A 182 -13.38 -25.29 -8.32
CA PRO A 182 -12.82 -23.97 -8.63
C PRO A 182 -13.90 -22.89 -8.74
N LEU A 183 -13.64 -21.66 -8.27
CA LEU A 183 -14.57 -20.52 -8.39
C LEU A 183 -15.03 -20.32 -9.84
N SER A 184 -14.12 -20.50 -10.80
CA SER A 184 -14.39 -20.40 -12.23
C SER A 184 -15.20 -21.57 -12.80
N ALA A 185 -15.30 -22.70 -12.10
CA ALA A 185 -16.11 -23.84 -12.52
C ALA A 185 -17.51 -23.80 -11.90
N GLY A 186 -17.64 -23.26 -10.68
CA GLY A 186 -18.89 -23.27 -9.92
C GLY A 186 -19.29 -24.68 -9.45
N CYS A 187 -20.40 -24.77 -8.71
CA CYS A 187 -20.92 -26.05 -8.22
C CYS A 187 -21.56 -26.89 -9.32
N PRO A 188 -21.31 -28.22 -9.38
CA PRO A 188 -21.91 -29.08 -10.39
C PRO A 188 -23.43 -29.15 -10.21
N VAL A 189 -24.17 -28.98 -11.31
CA VAL A 189 -25.64 -29.08 -11.34
C VAL A 189 -26.05 -30.15 -12.34
N THR A 190 -27.01 -30.99 -11.95
CA THR A 190 -27.63 -31.99 -12.85
C THR A 190 -28.94 -31.43 -13.39
N CYS A 191 -29.03 -31.26 -14.70
CA CYS A 191 -30.22 -30.72 -15.35
C CYS A 191 -31.22 -31.79 -15.79
N SER A 192 -32.49 -31.40 -15.85
CA SER A 192 -33.56 -32.29 -16.32
C SER A 192 -33.43 -32.56 -17.83
N PRO A 193 -33.98 -33.68 -18.33
CA PRO A 193 -33.99 -33.93 -19.78
C PRO A 193 -34.65 -32.78 -20.56
N GLY A 194 -33.91 -32.17 -21.48
CA GLY A 194 -34.37 -31.03 -22.30
C GLY A 194 -33.93 -29.65 -21.80
N GLU A 195 -33.23 -29.57 -20.68
CA GLU A 195 -32.52 -28.37 -20.23
C GLU A 195 -31.05 -28.43 -20.65
N SER A 196 -30.46 -27.25 -20.88
CA SER A 196 -29.01 -27.09 -21.06
C SER A 196 -28.39 -26.70 -19.73
N LEU A 197 -27.25 -27.31 -19.41
CA LEU A 197 -26.40 -26.86 -18.31
C LEU A 197 -25.68 -25.58 -18.76
N CYS A 198 -25.99 -24.48 -18.09
CA CYS A 198 -25.40 -23.18 -18.34
C CYS A 198 -24.45 -22.80 -17.22
N HIS A 199 -23.41 -22.07 -17.58
CA HIS A 199 -22.38 -21.60 -16.67
C HIS A 199 -22.29 -20.08 -16.80
N GLU A 200 -22.53 -19.36 -15.70
CA GLU A 200 -22.23 -17.94 -15.61
C GLU A 200 -20.84 -17.79 -15.00
N LYS A 201 -19.94 -17.16 -15.76
CA LYS A 201 -18.60 -16.83 -15.29
C LYS A 201 -18.69 -15.81 -14.15
N PRO A 202 -17.77 -15.86 -13.17
CA PRO A 202 -17.70 -14.85 -12.14
C PRO A 202 -17.42 -13.46 -12.73
N THR A 203 -18.12 -12.44 -12.22
CA THR A 203 -17.99 -11.04 -12.68
C THR A 203 -16.86 -10.27 -12.00
N CYS A 204 -16.20 -10.90 -11.03
CA CYS A 204 -15.07 -10.36 -10.29
C CYS A 204 -14.17 -11.50 -9.79
N ASP A 205 -12.92 -11.20 -9.44
CA ASP A 205 -11.93 -12.22 -9.03
C ASP A 205 -12.33 -13.01 -7.77
N THR A 206 -13.19 -12.43 -6.93
CA THR A 206 -13.71 -13.08 -5.70
C THR A 206 -15.15 -13.59 -5.85
N CYS A 207 -15.76 -13.35 -7.00
CA CYS A 207 -17.12 -13.76 -7.28
C CYS A 207 -17.14 -15.27 -7.61
N GLN A 208 -18.24 -15.94 -7.28
CA GLN A 208 -18.43 -17.34 -7.63
C GLN A 208 -19.08 -17.44 -9.00
N GLY A 209 -18.49 -18.23 -9.90
CA GLY A 209 -19.23 -18.72 -11.06
C GLY A 209 -20.32 -19.69 -10.58
N TYR A 210 -21.47 -19.69 -11.24
CA TYR A 210 -22.54 -20.61 -10.88
C TYR A 210 -23.10 -21.32 -12.10
N ASN A 211 -23.31 -22.62 -11.93
CA ASN A 211 -23.98 -23.44 -12.94
C ASN A 211 -25.49 -23.44 -12.65
N TYR A 212 -26.29 -23.39 -13.70
CA TYR A 212 -27.75 -23.44 -13.60
C TYR A 212 -28.34 -24.13 -14.84
N CYS A 213 -29.58 -24.59 -14.71
CA CYS A 213 -30.30 -25.24 -15.81
C CYS A 213 -31.19 -24.23 -16.51
N HIS A 214 -31.13 -24.20 -17.85
CA HIS A 214 -31.93 -23.31 -18.67
C HIS A 214 -32.65 -24.07 -19.78
N HIS A 215 -33.89 -23.71 -20.07
CA HIS A 215 -34.62 -24.25 -21.22
C HIS A 215 -34.15 -23.55 -22.51
N GLY A 216 -33.42 -24.28 -23.36
CA GLY A 216 -32.88 -23.76 -24.62
C GLY A 216 -31.38 -23.50 -24.59
N ALA A 217 -30.88 -22.63 -25.46
CA ALA A 217 -29.47 -22.21 -25.43
C ALA A 217 -29.19 -21.36 -24.19
N CYS A 218 -27.96 -21.41 -23.70
CA CYS A 218 -27.55 -20.60 -22.55
C CYS A 218 -27.50 -19.12 -22.92
N PRO A 219 -28.00 -18.22 -22.06
CA PRO A 219 -27.76 -16.79 -22.22
C PRO A 219 -26.24 -16.54 -22.23
N VAL A 220 -25.81 -15.62 -23.08
CA VAL A 220 -24.41 -15.23 -23.19
C VAL A 220 -24.15 -14.12 -22.20
N TYR A 221 -23.16 -14.31 -21.32
CA TYR A 221 -22.66 -13.31 -20.39
C TYR A 221 -21.22 -12.99 -20.75
N CYS A 222 -20.92 -11.71 -20.87
CA CYS A 222 -19.59 -11.23 -21.25
C CYS A 222 -18.83 -10.75 -20.01
N GLU A 223 -17.51 -10.90 -20.03
CA GLU A 223 -16.63 -10.42 -18.96
C GLU A 223 -16.64 -8.88 -18.87
N MET A 224 -16.11 -8.32 -17.78
CA MET A 224 -16.09 -6.86 -17.57
C MET A 224 -15.35 -6.09 -18.67
N HIS A 225 -14.38 -6.74 -19.32
CA HIS A 225 -13.61 -6.21 -20.44
C HIS A 225 -14.17 -6.61 -21.81
N GLU A 226 -15.35 -7.21 -21.85
CA GLU A 226 -16.04 -7.61 -23.06
C GLU A 226 -17.37 -6.86 -23.22
N VAL A 227 -17.81 -6.71 -24.45
CA VAL A 227 -19.10 -6.16 -24.85
C VAL A 227 -19.94 -7.26 -25.50
N MET A 228 -21.24 -7.30 -25.16
CA MET A 228 -22.18 -8.22 -25.76
C MET A 228 -22.63 -7.72 -27.12
N CYS A 229 -22.37 -8.50 -28.16
CA CYS A 229 -22.66 -8.19 -29.54
C CYS A 229 -23.79 -9.07 -30.04
N HIS A 230 -24.84 -8.44 -30.56
CA HIS A 230 -25.96 -9.17 -31.16
C HIS A 230 -25.75 -9.27 -32.67
N ASP A 231 -25.64 -10.50 -33.20
CA ASP A 231 -25.68 -10.73 -34.64
C ASP A 231 -27.14 -10.95 -35.08
N PRO A 232 -27.79 -9.95 -35.72
CA PRO A 232 -29.18 -10.07 -36.15
C PRO A 232 -29.39 -11.11 -37.26
N SER A 233 -28.34 -11.51 -37.98
CA SER A 233 -28.43 -12.49 -39.07
C SER A 233 -28.48 -13.92 -38.52
N ALA A 234 -27.69 -14.19 -37.49
CA ALA A 234 -27.64 -15.49 -36.82
C ALA A 234 -28.59 -15.58 -35.61
N MET A 235 -29.15 -14.46 -35.14
CA MET A 235 -29.94 -14.36 -33.90
C MET A 235 -29.16 -14.92 -32.69
N ILE A 236 -27.84 -14.71 -32.66
CA ILE A 236 -26.95 -15.12 -31.58
C ILE A 236 -26.30 -13.90 -30.94
N ASN A 237 -26.01 -13.99 -29.64
CA ASN A 237 -25.15 -13.04 -28.95
C ASN A 237 -23.74 -13.62 -28.88
N SER A 238 -22.72 -12.78 -29.01
CA SER A 238 -21.31 -13.13 -28.81
C SER A 238 -20.64 -12.08 -27.92
N CYS A 239 -19.53 -12.46 -27.26
CA CYS A 239 -18.72 -11.53 -26.49
C CYS A 239 -17.48 -11.14 -27.30
N HIS A 240 -17.14 -9.86 -27.26
CA HIS A 240 -15.97 -9.30 -27.93
C HIS A 240 -15.26 -8.33 -26.99
N ASN A 241 -13.95 -8.16 -27.13
CA ASN A 241 -13.22 -7.24 -26.26
C ASN A 241 -13.77 -5.81 -26.42
N LYS A 242 -13.97 -5.08 -25.32
CA LYS A 242 -14.41 -3.68 -25.32
C LYS A 242 -13.50 -2.78 -26.13
N THR A 243 -12.20 -3.07 -26.19
CA THR A 243 -11.25 -2.29 -27.01
C THR A 243 -11.40 -2.55 -28.50
N GLU A 244 -11.93 -3.71 -28.91
CA GLU A 244 -12.18 -4.05 -30.31
C GLU A 244 -13.60 -3.68 -30.75
N GLY A 245 -14.55 -3.70 -29.82
CA GLY A 245 -15.97 -3.49 -30.08
C GLY A 245 -16.63 -4.66 -30.85
N CYS A 246 -17.91 -4.51 -31.17
CA CYS A 246 -18.66 -5.55 -31.88
C CYS A 246 -18.29 -5.65 -33.36
N PRO A 247 -18.07 -6.85 -33.92
CA PRO A 247 -17.75 -6.99 -35.34
C PRO A 247 -18.94 -6.55 -36.20
N VAL A 248 -18.65 -5.80 -37.27
CA VAL A 248 -19.63 -5.37 -38.26
C VAL A 248 -19.28 -5.93 -39.64
N THR A 249 -20.29 -6.33 -40.40
CA THR A 249 -20.12 -6.73 -41.80
C THR A 249 -20.60 -5.59 -42.70
N CYS A 250 -19.67 -4.95 -43.38
CA CYS A 250 -19.96 -3.82 -44.26
C CYS A 250 -20.17 -4.25 -45.72
N PHE A 251 -20.86 -3.43 -46.50
CA PHE A 251 -20.97 -3.65 -47.94
C PHE A 251 -19.61 -3.44 -48.62
N GLY A 252 -19.41 -4.04 -49.79
CA GLY A 252 -18.07 -4.17 -50.41
C GLY A 252 -17.34 -2.86 -50.76
N ASN A 253 -17.99 -1.71 -50.67
CA ASN A 253 -17.42 -0.38 -50.88
C ASN A 253 -17.45 0.50 -49.62
N GLU A 254 -17.81 -0.04 -48.46
CA GLU A 254 -17.80 0.64 -47.17
C GLU A 254 -16.53 0.29 -46.38
N HIS A 255 -16.13 1.18 -45.49
CA HIS A 255 -15.06 1.01 -44.54
C HIS A 255 -15.62 0.55 -43.19
N VAL A 256 -14.95 -0.41 -42.55
CA VAL A 256 -15.18 -0.76 -41.14
C VAL A 256 -14.46 0.28 -40.30
N CYS A 257 -15.22 1.13 -39.63
CA CYS A 257 -14.71 2.15 -38.74
C CYS A 257 -14.83 1.71 -37.29
N HIS A 258 -13.89 2.17 -36.48
CA HIS A 258 -13.74 1.80 -35.09
C HIS A 258 -13.53 3.05 -34.24
N THR A 259 -14.22 3.12 -33.11
CA THR A 259 -13.98 4.11 -32.06
C THR A 259 -13.53 3.37 -30.82
N PRO A 260 -12.28 3.58 -30.38
CA PRO A 260 -11.80 3.02 -29.12
C PRO A 260 -12.62 3.54 -27.93
N PRO A 261 -12.71 2.78 -26.84
CA PRO A 261 -13.35 3.24 -25.62
C PRO A 261 -12.60 4.46 -25.05
N GLN A 262 -13.33 5.54 -24.75
CA GLN A 262 -12.75 6.79 -24.23
C GLN A 262 -12.63 6.85 -22.70
N CYS A 263 -13.08 5.79 -22.00
CA CYS A 263 -13.03 5.72 -20.55
C CYS A 263 -12.87 4.28 -20.08
N GLU A 264 -12.38 4.10 -18.85
CA GLU A 264 -12.34 2.81 -18.17
C GLU A 264 -13.78 2.36 -17.89
N GLY A 265 -14.27 1.43 -18.71
CA GLY A 265 -15.64 0.91 -18.66
C GLY A 265 -16.52 1.26 -19.85
N CYS A 266 -16.12 2.22 -20.68
CA CYS A 266 -16.75 2.51 -21.96
C CYS A 266 -16.53 1.35 -22.95
N ASP A 267 -17.44 1.18 -23.90
CA ASP A 267 -17.32 0.18 -24.96
C ASP A 267 -16.83 0.83 -26.24
N GLY A 268 -15.87 0.21 -26.91
CA GLY A 268 -15.55 0.52 -28.30
C GLY A 268 -16.69 0.09 -29.22
N TYR A 269 -16.92 0.83 -30.29
CA TYR A 269 -17.97 0.51 -31.25
C TYR A 269 -17.42 0.52 -32.68
N ASN A 270 -17.90 -0.43 -33.48
CA ASN A 270 -17.61 -0.48 -34.91
C ASN A 270 -18.86 -0.13 -35.72
N TRP A 271 -18.67 0.54 -36.86
CA TRP A 271 -19.74 0.86 -37.81
C TRP A 271 -19.23 0.84 -39.24
N CYS A 272 -20.17 0.84 -40.18
CA CYS A 272 -19.87 0.88 -41.60
C CYS A 272 -20.09 2.30 -42.15
N GLN A 273 -19.17 2.78 -42.96
CA GLN A 273 -19.27 4.11 -43.59
C GLN A 273 -18.72 4.10 -45.01
N SER A 274 -19.32 4.87 -45.91
CA SER A 274 -18.91 4.95 -47.32
C SER A 274 -17.70 5.86 -47.59
N SER A 275 -17.28 6.64 -46.60
CA SER A 275 -16.07 7.48 -46.61
C SER A 275 -15.00 6.90 -45.69
N PRO A 276 -13.72 7.31 -45.83
CA PRO A 276 -12.67 6.96 -44.87
C PRO A 276 -13.12 7.25 -43.44
N CYS A 277 -12.69 6.40 -42.51
CA CYS A 277 -13.08 6.50 -41.11
C CYS A 277 -12.49 7.77 -40.48
N PRO A 278 -13.28 8.50 -39.66
CA PRO A 278 -12.73 9.61 -38.90
C PRO A 278 -11.65 9.09 -37.94
N ALA A 279 -10.61 9.90 -37.72
CA ALA A 279 -9.55 9.54 -36.79
C ALA A 279 -10.06 9.73 -35.34
N TYR A 280 -9.89 8.71 -34.50
CA TYR A 280 -10.17 8.81 -33.06
C TYR A 280 -8.85 8.86 -32.31
N CYS A 281 -8.61 9.99 -31.68
CA CYS A 281 -7.37 10.25 -30.96
C CYS A 281 -7.55 9.89 -29.49
N GLY A 282 -6.49 9.35 -28.88
CA GLY A 282 -6.43 9.11 -27.45
C GLY A 282 -6.46 10.41 -26.64
N THR A 283 -6.52 10.28 -25.31
CA THR A 283 -6.48 11.43 -24.38
C THR A 283 -5.17 12.22 -24.47
N ASP A 284 -4.09 11.56 -24.87
CA ASP A 284 -2.75 12.15 -24.99
C ASP A 284 -2.40 12.52 -26.44
N GLU A 285 -3.41 12.62 -27.31
CA GLU A 285 -3.28 12.95 -28.71
C GLU A 285 -4.17 14.13 -29.12
N VAL A 286 -3.71 14.90 -30.11
CA VAL A 286 -4.47 15.95 -30.77
C VAL A 286 -4.99 15.46 -32.12
N HIS A 287 -6.24 15.79 -32.41
CA HIS A 287 -6.87 15.56 -33.72
C HIS A 287 -6.45 16.64 -34.70
N CYS A 288 -5.89 16.20 -35.83
CA CYS A 288 -5.27 17.06 -36.83
C CYS A 288 -5.95 16.87 -38.17
N TYR A 289 -6.34 17.99 -38.80
CA TYR A 289 -6.94 18.00 -40.12
C TYR A 289 -5.96 18.54 -41.16
N ASP A 290 -5.52 17.68 -42.08
CA ASP A 290 -4.71 18.10 -43.22
C ASP A 290 -5.62 18.57 -44.36
N SER A 291 -5.71 19.88 -44.51
CA SER A 291 -6.49 20.51 -45.59
C SER A 291 -6.01 20.18 -47.01
N ALA A 292 -4.76 19.76 -47.19
CA ALA A 292 -4.21 19.42 -48.50
C ALA A 292 -4.65 18.03 -48.96
N THR A 293 -4.69 17.06 -48.04
CA THR A 293 -5.10 15.68 -48.33
C THR A 293 -6.57 15.40 -47.98
N MET A 294 -7.22 16.31 -47.26
CA MET A 294 -8.56 16.14 -46.67
C MET A 294 -8.61 14.90 -45.75
N MET A 295 -7.49 14.58 -45.08
CA MET A 295 -7.37 13.46 -44.14
C MET A 295 -7.24 13.98 -42.71
N GLU A 296 -7.81 13.21 -41.78
CA GLU A 296 -7.64 13.40 -40.35
C GLU A 296 -6.55 12.46 -39.82
N SER A 297 -5.72 12.93 -38.92
CA SER A 297 -4.69 12.15 -38.24
C SER A 297 -4.64 12.48 -36.75
N CYS A 298 -4.08 11.57 -35.95
CA CYS A 298 -3.80 11.79 -34.54
C CYS A 298 -2.30 11.97 -34.35
N HIS A 299 -1.93 12.93 -33.53
CA HIS A 299 -0.53 13.22 -33.18
C HIS A 299 -0.43 13.39 -31.67
N PRO A 300 0.70 13.05 -31.02
CA PRO A 300 0.86 13.30 -29.58
C PRO A 300 0.57 14.75 -29.22
N LEU A 301 -0.08 15.01 -28.08
CA LEU A 301 -0.34 16.37 -27.60
C LEU A 301 0.94 17.19 -27.58
N SER A 302 2.07 16.61 -27.14
CA SER A 302 3.37 17.29 -27.10
C SER A 302 3.95 17.63 -28.48
N ALA A 303 3.55 16.94 -29.55
CA ALA A 303 4.04 17.18 -30.90
C ALA A 303 3.18 18.21 -31.66
N GLY A 304 1.88 18.27 -31.34
CA GLY A 304 0.93 19.10 -32.08
C GLY A 304 0.65 18.60 -33.50
N CYS A 305 -0.17 19.34 -34.24
CA CYS A 305 -0.51 18.99 -35.62
C CYS A 305 0.58 19.42 -36.60
N PRO A 306 1.01 18.56 -37.55
CA PRO A 306 2.02 18.93 -38.54
C PRO A 306 1.54 20.06 -39.44
N VAL A 307 2.44 20.96 -39.83
CA VAL A 307 2.13 22.05 -40.77
C VAL A 307 3.05 22.01 -41.98
N THR A 308 2.52 22.32 -43.17
CA THR A 308 3.34 22.47 -44.37
C THR A 308 3.58 23.95 -44.62
N CYS A 309 4.84 24.38 -44.51
CA CYS A 309 5.22 25.78 -44.68
C CYS A 309 5.61 26.14 -46.11
N SER A 310 5.44 27.41 -46.46
CA SER A 310 5.87 27.92 -47.77
C SER A 310 7.40 27.87 -47.89
N PRO A 311 7.96 27.72 -49.10
CA PRO A 311 9.41 27.74 -49.28
C PRO A 311 10.03 29.04 -48.72
N GLY A 312 10.91 28.89 -47.72
CA GLY A 312 11.58 30.01 -47.04
C GLY A 312 11.08 30.30 -45.63
N ASP A 313 9.89 29.80 -45.26
CA ASP A 313 9.40 29.84 -43.89
C ASP A 313 10.00 28.68 -43.07
N SER A 314 10.14 28.88 -41.76
CA SER A 314 10.51 27.84 -40.80
C SER A 314 9.25 27.23 -40.18
N GLU A 315 9.25 25.92 -40.01
CA GLU A 315 8.25 25.23 -39.18
C GLU A 315 8.65 25.40 -37.71
N CYS A 316 7.76 26.01 -36.94
CA CYS A 316 7.96 26.35 -35.55
C CYS A 316 7.02 25.55 -34.67
N HIS A 317 7.51 25.15 -33.52
CA HIS A 317 6.78 24.37 -32.53
C HIS A 317 6.59 25.20 -31.26
N GLU A 318 5.35 25.32 -30.82
CA GLU A 318 4.96 25.83 -29.50
C GLU A 318 4.58 24.63 -28.62
N PRO A 319 5.36 24.33 -27.57
CA PRO A 319 5.05 23.23 -26.68
C PRO A 319 3.75 23.46 -25.92
N PRO A 320 3.12 22.40 -25.38
CA PRO A 320 1.95 22.50 -24.52
C PRO A 320 2.10 23.53 -23.39
N THR A 321 1.07 24.35 -23.21
CA THR A 321 0.96 25.31 -22.10
C THR A 321 0.19 24.76 -20.90
N CYS A 322 -0.21 23.49 -20.94
CA CYS A 322 -0.75 22.72 -19.83
C CYS A 322 -0.67 21.22 -20.16
N ASP A 323 -0.80 20.33 -19.17
CA ASP A 323 -0.71 18.87 -19.37
C ASP A 323 -1.74 18.32 -20.36
N SER A 324 -2.92 18.95 -20.44
CA SER A 324 -4.00 18.57 -21.34
C SER A 324 -4.08 19.45 -22.59
N CYS A 325 -3.16 20.39 -22.77
CA CYS A 325 -3.16 21.32 -23.89
C CYS A 325 -2.34 20.71 -25.04
N PRO A 326 -2.80 20.78 -26.29
CA PRO A 326 -1.96 20.40 -27.42
C PRO A 326 -0.86 21.43 -27.64
N GLY A 327 0.31 20.98 -28.03
CA GLY A 327 1.31 21.81 -28.69
C GLY A 327 0.81 22.24 -30.07
N HIS A 328 1.40 23.31 -30.59
CA HIS A 328 0.98 23.91 -31.85
C HIS A 328 2.18 24.07 -32.78
N ASN A 329 2.08 23.54 -34.00
CA ASN A 329 3.05 23.86 -35.05
C ASN A 329 2.49 24.98 -35.93
N TYR A 330 3.36 25.91 -36.34
CA TYR A 330 3.00 27.04 -37.20
C TYR A 330 4.17 27.46 -38.08
N CYS A 331 3.88 28.19 -39.15
CA CYS A 331 4.89 28.67 -40.08
C CYS A 331 5.30 30.10 -39.75
N HIS A 332 6.61 30.36 -39.73
CA HIS A 332 7.16 31.68 -39.44
C HIS A 332 8.18 32.10 -40.52
N PRO A 333 8.16 33.34 -41.04
CA PRO A 333 9.03 33.79 -42.15
C PRO A 333 10.51 34.01 -41.76
N GLY A 334 10.93 33.54 -40.59
CA GLY A 334 12.29 33.65 -40.07
C GLY A 334 12.56 32.55 -39.04
N PRO A 335 13.65 32.64 -38.26
CA PRO A 335 13.90 31.72 -37.15
C PRO A 335 12.69 31.69 -36.21
N CYS A 336 12.41 30.52 -35.65
CA CYS A 336 11.30 30.35 -34.72
C CYS A 336 11.54 31.14 -33.44
N PRO A 337 10.52 31.87 -32.93
CA PRO A 337 10.63 32.43 -31.60
C PRO A 337 10.74 31.28 -30.59
N VAL A 338 11.54 31.48 -29.56
CA VAL A 338 11.71 30.51 -28.49
C VAL A 338 10.48 30.59 -27.59
N ILE A 339 9.69 29.53 -27.57
CA ILE A 339 8.55 29.35 -26.68
C ILE A 339 8.83 28.11 -25.84
N CYS A 340 8.75 28.26 -24.53
CA CYS A 340 9.10 27.21 -23.58
C CYS A 340 7.85 26.55 -23.01
N GLY A 341 7.98 25.30 -22.55
CA GLY A 341 6.88 24.59 -21.91
C GLY A 341 6.49 25.17 -20.55
N VAL A 342 5.44 24.63 -19.93
CA VAL A 342 4.94 25.09 -18.61
C VAL A 342 5.96 25.05 -17.49
N ASP A 343 6.89 24.09 -17.56
CA ASP A 343 7.92 23.88 -16.56
C ASP A 343 9.27 24.46 -16.98
N GLU A 344 9.26 25.40 -17.93
CA GLU A 344 10.46 26.02 -18.47
C GLU A 344 10.36 27.55 -18.47
N VAL A 345 11.52 28.19 -18.47
CA VAL A 345 11.68 29.64 -18.52
C VAL A 345 12.48 30.05 -19.73
N VAL A 346 12.04 31.13 -20.38
CA VAL A 346 12.77 31.75 -21.49
C VAL A 346 13.94 32.53 -20.91
N CYS A 347 15.15 32.17 -21.31
CA CYS A 347 16.40 32.75 -20.87
C CYS A 347 17.10 33.46 -22.01
N HIS A 348 17.30 34.76 -21.85
CA HIS A 348 18.02 35.56 -22.83
C HIS A 348 19.51 35.61 -22.50
N ASP A 349 20.36 35.02 -23.35
CA ASP A 349 21.80 35.20 -23.27
C ASP A 349 22.20 36.52 -23.94
N VAL A 350 22.53 37.51 -23.10
CA VAL A 350 22.95 38.85 -23.52
C VAL A 350 24.24 38.87 -24.34
N HIS A 351 25.07 37.82 -24.31
CA HIS A 351 26.33 37.76 -25.06
C HIS A 351 26.12 37.26 -26.49
N THR A 352 25.28 36.24 -26.65
CA THR A 352 24.95 35.66 -27.96
C THR A 352 23.73 36.31 -28.61
N MET A 353 22.95 37.09 -27.83
CA MET A 353 21.64 37.63 -28.19
C MET A 353 20.67 36.52 -28.63
N THR A 354 20.73 35.36 -27.97
CA THR A 354 19.85 34.21 -28.24
C THR A 354 19.00 33.87 -27.02
N ASP A 355 17.75 33.51 -27.26
CA ASP A 355 16.87 32.95 -26.23
C ASP A 355 17.03 31.42 -26.15
N SER A 356 16.88 30.84 -24.96
CA SER A 356 16.86 29.40 -24.72
C SER A 356 15.82 29.04 -23.66
N CYS A 357 15.34 27.80 -23.67
CA CYS A 357 14.48 27.27 -22.61
C CYS A 357 15.32 26.53 -21.58
N HIS A 358 15.04 26.79 -20.31
CA HIS A 358 15.65 26.07 -19.18
C HIS A 358 14.56 25.67 -18.18
N PRO A 359 14.72 24.56 -17.43
CA PRO A 359 13.74 24.16 -16.44
C PRO A 359 13.46 25.30 -15.45
N ALA A 360 12.19 25.60 -15.18
CA ALA A 360 11.75 26.64 -14.25
C ALA A 360 12.24 26.38 -12.83
N SER A 361 12.50 25.13 -12.47
CA SER A 361 13.12 24.74 -11.20
C SER A 361 14.58 25.17 -11.06
N ILE A 362 15.30 25.33 -12.16
CA ILE A 362 16.70 25.75 -12.20
C ILE A 362 16.80 27.25 -12.50
N GLY A 363 15.96 27.75 -13.41
CA GLY A 363 16.04 29.12 -13.88
C GLY A 363 17.08 29.31 -14.99
N CYS A 364 17.38 30.56 -15.28
CA CYS A 364 18.30 30.92 -16.36
C CYS A 364 19.76 30.87 -15.92
N PRO A 365 20.65 30.21 -16.70
CA PRO A 365 22.06 30.15 -16.37
C PRO A 365 22.68 31.54 -16.47
N VAL A 366 23.49 31.91 -15.47
CA VAL A 366 24.24 33.18 -15.46
C VAL A 366 25.74 32.93 -15.57
N THR A 367 26.43 33.80 -16.30
CA THR A 367 27.90 33.82 -16.34
C THR A 367 28.41 34.87 -15.36
N CYS A 368 29.14 34.44 -14.33
CA CYS A 368 29.63 35.33 -13.29
C CYS A 368 31.04 35.88 -13.58
N PRO A 369 31.35 37.11 -13.10
CA PRO A 369 32.71 37.63 -13.14
C PRO A 369 33.72 36.71 -12.43
N PRO A 370 35.00 36.72 -12.83
CA PRO A 370 36.02 35.95 -12.14
C PRO A 370 36.09 36.28 -10.64
N GLY A 371 35.89 35.27 -9.80
CA GLY A 371 35.90 35.40 -8.33
C GLY A 371 34.51 35.34 -7.68
N ASP A 372 33.44 35.50 -8.46
CA ASP A 372 32.06 35.30 -8.00
C ASP A 372 31.63 33.84 -8.20
N THR A 373 30.71 33.38 -7.37
CA THR A 373 30.09 32.04 -7.47
C THR A 373 28.69 32.17 -8.07
N VAL A 374 28.33 31.25 -8.97
CA VAL A 374 26.95 31.10 -9.44
C VAL A 374 26.13 30.48 -8.31
N CYS A 375 25.11 31.20 -7.86
CA CYS A 375 24.23 30.80 -6.77
C CYS A 375 22.84 30.55 -7.31
N HIS A 376 22.28 29.41 -6.93
CA HIS A 376 20.94 29.02 -7.33
C HIS A 376 19.94 29.37 -6.23
N MET A 377 18.85 30.05 -6.60
CA MET A 377 17.68 30.22 -5.74
C MET A 377 16.53 29.35 -6.27
N PRO A 378 16.11 28.30 -5.54
CA PRO A 378 15.03 27.44 -6.00
C PRO A 378 13.67 28.16 -5.97
N PRO A 379 12.66 27.66 -6.71
CA PRO A 379 11.29 28.13 -6.61
C PRO A 379 10.76 28.13 -5.18
N THR A 380 10.20 29.25 -4.76
CA THR A 380 9.58 29.42 -3.43
C THR A 380 8.06 29.24 -3.44
N CYS A 381 7.47 29.09 -4.62
CA CYS A 381 6.06 28.76 -4.84
C CYS A 381 5.90 27.95 -6.14
N ASP A 382 4.77 27.27 -6.34
CA ASP A 382 4.50 26.46 -7.55
C ASP A 382 4.58 27.28 -8.86
N THR A 383 4.19 28.56 -8.80
CA THR A 383 4.24 29.47 -9.95
C THR A 383 5.51 30.32 -9.99
N CYS A 384 6.40 30.16 -9.01
CA CYS A 384 7.63 30.93 -8.91
C CYS A 384 8.70 30.23 -9.72
N GLN A 385 9.55 31.00 -10.37
CA GLN A 385 10.69 30.46 -11.10
C GLN A 385 11.91 30.50 -10.19
N GLY A 386 12.71 29.44 -10.25
CA GLY A 386 14.08 29.49 -9.75
C GLY A 386 14.89 30.48 -10.59
N TYR A 387 15.96 31.02 -10.01
CA TYR A 387 16.90 31.82 -10.77
C TYR A 387 18.32 31.64 -10.24
N ASP A 388 19.27 31.69 -11.17
CA ASP A 388 20.68 31.77 -10.81
C ASP A 388 21.14 33.23 -10.76
N TYR A 389 22.03 33.55 -9.84
CA TYR A 389 22.61 34.88 -9.68
C TYR A 389 24.06 34.80 -9.23
N CYS A 390 24.82 35.87 -9.45
CA CYS A 390 26.22 35.95 -9.05
C CYS A 390 26.36 36.51 -7.64
N HIS A 391 27.14 35.84 -6.80
CA HIS A 391 27.43 36.30 -5.45
C HIS A 391 28.94 36.32 -5.18
N PRO A 392 29.48 37.40 -4.57
CA PRO A 392 30.88 37.42 -4.14
C PRO A 392 31.05 36.49 -2.93
N GLY A 393 31.69 35.33 -3.14
CA GLY A 393 31.95 34.33 -2.10
C GLY A 393 31.01 33.12 -2.14
N SER A 394 30.75 32.50 -0.99
CA SER A 394 29.83 31.37 -0.87
C SER A 394 28.38 31.82 -1.02
N CYS A 395 27.56 30.98 -1.66
CA CYS A 395 26.15 31.25 -1.86
C CYS A 395 25.38 31.24 -0.54
N PRO A 396 24.51 32.23 -0.28
CA PRO A 396 23.56 32.11 0.82
C PRO A 396 22.61 30.95 0.52
N VAL A 397 22.22 30.24 1.57
CA VAL A 397 21.34 29.09 1.47
C VAL A 397 19.91 29.60 1.26
N HIS A 398 19.25 29.11 0.21
CA HIS A 398 17.84 29.37 -0.07
C HIS A 398 17.14 28.03 -0.23
N CYS A 399 16.02 27.86 0.47
CA CYS A 399 15.27 26.62 0.47
C CYS A 399 14.04 26.74 -0.42
N GLY A 400 13.72 25.66 -1.14
CA GLY A 400 12.55 25.62 -2.01
C GLY A 400 11.23 25.64 -1.24
N MET A 401 10.10 25.72 -1.94
CA MET A 401 8.76 25.79 -1.33
C MET A 401 8.47 24.65 -0.33
N HIS A 402 8.99 23.45 -0.60
CA HIS A 402 8.81 22.25 0.22
C HIS A 402 9.95 21.99 1.18
N GLU A 403 10.82 22.98 1.40
CA GLU A 403 11.97 22.89 2.29
C GLU A 403 11.92 23.95 3.39
N VAL A 404 12.53 23.62 4.52
CA VAL A 404 12.73 24.50 5.67
C VAL A 404 14.23 24.77 5.82
N MET A 405 14.58 26.02 6.11
CA MET A 405 15.94 26.42 6.41
C MET A 405 16.29 26.05 7.85
N CYS A 406 17.37 25.31 8.00
CA CYS A 406 17.84 24.77 9.26
C CYS A 406 19.21 25.33 9.58
N HIS A 407 19.30 26.02 10.72
CA HIS A 407 20.57 26.52 11.22
C HIS A 407 21.19 25.49 12.16
N ASP A 408 22.38 24.98 11.83
CA ASP A 408 23.16 24.15 12.75
C ASP A 408 24.04 25.07 13.63
N PRO A 409 23.70 25.25 14.92
CA PRO A 409 24.46 26.12 15.82
C PRO A 409 25.86 25.60 16.13
N SER A 410 26.15 24.31 15.85
CA SER A 410 27.46 23.71 16.13
C SER A 410 28.49 24.03 15.04
N THR A 411 28.04 24.10 13.78
CA THR A 411 28.87 24.42 12.62
C THR A 411 28.71 25.86 12.15
N MET A 412 27.68 26.57 12.65
CA MET A 412 27.25 27.88 12.16
C MET A 412 26.92 27.86 10.66
N THR A 413 26.35 26.74 10.17
CA THR A 413 25.95 26.58 8.77
C THR A 413 24.45 26.45 8.64
N ASP A 414 23.89 27.05 7.59
CA ASP A 414 22.50 26.84 7.20
C ASP A 414 22.40 25.68 6.20
N SER A 415 21.31 24.91 6.25
CA SER A 415 21.00 23.83 5.31
C SER A 415 19.50 23.80 5.00
N CYS A 416 19.11 23.20 3.88
CA CYS A 416 17.70 22.99 3.53
C CYS A 416 17.32 21.53 3.77
N HIS A 417 16.16 21.33 4.40
CA HIS A 417 15.59 20.01 4.66
C HIS A 417 14.12 20.01 4.25
N LYS A 418 13.57 18.86 3.84
CA LYS A 418 12.15 18.77 3.51
C LYS A 418 11.29 19.23 4.69
N LYS A 419 10.28 20.06 4.44
CA LYS A 419 9.35 20.54 5.48
C LYS A 419 8.71 19.41 6.28
N CYS A 420 8.39 18.29 5.61
CA CYS A 420 7.83 17.12 6.29
C CYS A 420 8.82 16.42 7.23
N ALA A 421 10.13 16.54 7.02
CA ALA A 421 11.15 15.96 7.90
C ALA A 421 11.56 16.91 9.03
N GLY A 422 11.41 18.22 8.83
CA GLY A 422 11.88 19.25 9.74
C GLY A 422 13.41 19.34 9.82
N CYS A 423 13.90 20.23 10.69
CA CYS A 423 15.34 20.44 10.86
C CYS A 423 15.99 19.35 11.72
N PRO A 424 17.12 18.74 11.29
CA PRO A 424 17.81 17.75 12.10
C PRO A 424 18.29 18.38 13.42
N VAL A 425 18.13 17.66 14.52
CA VAL A 425 18.60 18.07 15.85
C VAL A 425 19.57 17.02 16.39
N THR A 426 20.63 17.48 17.04
CA THR A 426 21.56 16.60 17.78
C THR A 426 21.20 16.66 19.26
N CYS A 427 20.74 15.54 19.82
CA CYS A 427 20.33 15.48 21.21
C CYS A 427 21.49 15.07 22.15
N PRO A 428 21.50 15.57 23.40
CA PRO A 428 22.38 15.06 24.44
C PRO A 428 22.25 13.54 24.62
N ALA A 429 23.32 12.90 25.08
CA ALA A 429 23.30 11.48 25.37
C ALA A 429 22.19 11.16 26.40
N GLY A 430 21.28 10.25 26.03
CA GLY A 430 20.15 9.84 26.87
C GLY A 430 18.83 10.54 26.55
N GLU A 431 18.78 11.47 25.59
CA GLU A 431 17.54 12.06 25.08
C GLU A 431 17.15 11.44 23.72
N ASN A 432 15.84 11.41 23.44
CA ASN A 432 15.28 10.95 22.17
C ASN A 432 15.09 12.15 21.23
N VAL A 433 15.39 11.94 19.94
CA VAL A 433 14.99 12.86 18.87
C VAL A 433 13.53 12.61 18.58
N CYS A 434 12.69 13.58 18.89
CA CYS A 434 11.26 13.56 18.61
C CYS A 434 10.96 14.36 17.36
N HIS A 435 10.02 13.86 16.57
CA HIS A 435 9.59 14.46 15.32
C HIS A 435 8.09 14.74 15.37
N MET A 436 7.69 15.96 14.99
CA MET A 436 6.29 16.29 14.79
C MET A 436 6.07 16.61 13.31
N PRO A 437 5.29 15.79 12.59
CA PRO A 437 4.93 16.07 11.22
C PRO A 437 4.16 17.39 11.11
N PRO A 438 4.24 18.07 9.95
CA PRO A 438 3.48 19.29 9.72
C PRO A 438 1.97 19.04 9.87
N GLN A 439 1.33 19.90 10.65
CA GLN A 439 -0.11 19.81 10.99
C GLN A 439 -1.02 20.56 10.01
N CYS A 440 -0.45 21.28 9.05
CA CYS A 440 -1.18 22.01 8.02
C CYS A 440 -0.40 21.97 6.69
N GLU A 441 -1.10 22.15 5.57
CA GLU A 441 -0.46 22.35 4.28
C GLU A 441 0.37 23.65 4.30
N GLY A 442 1.68 23.51 4.13
CA GLY A 442 2.63 24.62 4.23
C GLY A 442 3.24 24.88 5.62
N CYS A 443 2.76 24.20 6.67
CA CYS A 443 3.43 24.17 7.97
C CYS A 443 4.76 23.40 7.86
N ASP A 444 5.72 23.75 8.72
CA ASP A 444 6.97 23.00 8.85
C ASP A 444 6.83 21.93 9.94
N GLY A 445 7.33 20.73 9.66
CA GLY A 445 7.64 19.78 10.71
C GLY A 445 8.82 20.28 11.53
N TYR A 446 8.91 19.89 12.80
CA TYR A 446 10.06 20.22 13.63
C TYR A 446 10.50 19.03 14.46
N ASN A 447 11.80 19.00 14.74
CA ASN A 447 12.40 18.00 15.61
C ASN A 447 12.84 18.66 16.92
N TRP A 448 12.74 17.94 18.04
CA TRP A 448 13.21 18.40 19.35
C TRP A 448 13.78 17.23 20.15
N CYS A 449 14.50 17.57 21.22
CA CYS A 449 15.07 16.58 22.12
C CYS A 449 14.21 16.43 23.37
N GLN A 450 13.96 15.20 23.79
CA GLN A 450 13.17 14.92 24.98
C GLN A 450 13.75 13.73 25.76
N PRO A 451 13.88 13.82 27.09
CA PRO A 451 14.43 12.72 27.91
C PRO A 451 13.48 11.52 28.07
N SER A 452 12.18 11.69 27.76
CA SER A 452 11.20 10.60 27.74
C SER A 452 10.94 10.12 26.31
N PRO A 453 10.28 8.96 26.12
CA PRO A 453 9.76 8.57 24.80
C PRO A 453 8.96 9.71 24.17
N CYS A 454 9.06 9.83 22.86
CA CYS A 454 8.42 10.91 22.11
C CYS A 454 6.90 10.77 22.14
N PRO A 455 6.14 11.87 22.32
CA PRO A 455 4.70 11.83 22.15
C PRO A 455 4.39 11.45 20.70
N VAL A 456 3.35 10.65 20.50
CA VAL A 456 2.92 10.22 19.18
C VAL A 456 2.13 11.36 18.55
N THR A 457 2.61 11.83 17.40
CA THR A 457 1.97 12.88 16.61
C THR A 457 1.75 12.37 15.20
N CYS A 458 0.50 12.40 14.75
CA CYS A 458 0.11 11.90 13.45
C CYS A 458 0.07 13.02 12.40
N GLY A 459 0.25 12.67 11.13
CA GLY A 459 0.09 13.60 10.01
C GLY A 459 -1.36 14.01 9.79
N MET A 460 -1.61 14.99 8.91
CA MET A 460 -2.96 15.50 8.61
C MET A 460 -3.95 14.43 8.14
N ASN A 461 -3.46 13.37 7.51
CA ASN A 461 -4.27 12.27 6.97
C ASN A 461 -4.27 11.05 7.89
N GLU A 462 -3.87 11.21 9.14
CA GLU A 462 -3.74 10.14 10.12
C GLU A 462 -4.43 10.54 11.42
N MET A 463 -4.89 9.55 12.18
CA MET A 463 -5.46 9.74 13.50
C MET A 463 -4.67 8.96 14.54
N VAL A 464 -4.56 9.53 15.74
CA VAL A 464 -3.95 8.86 16.89
C VAL A 464 -4.92 7.82 17.43
N CYS A 465 -4.46 6.58 17.49
CA CYS A 465 -5.20 5.44 17.99
C CYS A 465 -4.52 4.92 19.24
N HIS A 466 -5.23 4.97 20.37
CA HIS A 466 -4.74 4.43 21.63
C HIS A 466 -5.04 2.94 21.72
N ASP A 467 -4.01 2.11 21.81
CA ASP A 467 -4.16 0.69 22.15
C ASP A 467 -4.19 0.53 23.67
N SER A 468 -5.36 0.18 24.20
CA SER A 468 -5.56 -0.02 25.63
C SER A 468 -4.83 -1.25 26.19
N ASN A 469 -4.42 -2.20 25.35
CA ASN A 469 -3.73 -3.41 25.80
C ASN A 469 -2.25 -3.13 26.04
N THR A 470 -1.61 -2.40 25.12
CA THR A 470 -0.19 -2.04 25.20
C THR A 470 0.03 -0.71 25.92
N MET A 471 -1.03 0.09 26.12
CA MET A 471 -0.98 1.48 26.59
C MET A 471 -0.11 2.36 25.68
N THR A 472 -0.11 2.09 24.37
CA THR A 472 0.65 2.86 23.37
C THR A 472 -0.28 3.56 22.39
N ASP A 473 0.10 4.76 21.97
CA ASP A 473 -0.56 5.48 20.88
C ASP A 473 0.11 5.13 19.55
N THR A 474 -0.66 4.97 18.47
CA THR A 474 -0.16 4.67 17.12
C THR A 474 -0.95 5.46 16.07
N CYS A 475 -0.30 5.89 14.99
CA CYS A 475 -0.96 6.60 13.89
C CYS A 475 -1.51 5.63 12.85
N TYR A 476 -2.76 5.85 12.42
CA TYR A 476 -3.41 5.12 11.33
C TYR A 476 -4.00 6.10 10.31
N PRO A 477 -4.06 5.76 9.00
CA PRO A 477 -4.75 6.59 8.03
C PRO A 477 -6.17 6.94 8.49
N ALA A 478 -6.54 8.21 8.41
CA ALA A 478 -7.86 8.68 8.81
C ALA A 478 -8.98 7.99 7.99
N SER A 479 -8.66 7.55 6.76
CA SER A 479 -9.55 6.77 5.90
C SER A 479 -9.82 5.35 6.39
N SER A 480 -8.88 4.73 7.13
CA SER A 480 -9.05 3.38 7.69
C SER A 480 -9.66 3.38 9.10
N GLY A 481 -9.57 4.50 9.82
CA GLY A 481 -9.93 4.57 11.24
C GLY A 481 -8.93 3.82 12.13
N CYS A 482 -9.20 3.79 13.45
CA CYS A 482 -8.42 3.01 14.40
C CYS A 482 -8.82 1.54 14.37
N PRO A 483 -7.86 0.59 14.34
CA PRO A 483 -8.19 -0.81 14.52
C PRO A 483 -8.74 -1.01 15.93
N VAL A 484 -9.89 -1.70 16.03
CA VAL A 484 -10.50 -2.06 17.31
C VAL A 484 -10.33 -3.56 17.52
N SER A 485 -9.84 -3.93 18.71
CA SER A 485 -9.83 -5.33 19.15
C SER A 485 -11.16 -5.64 19.82
N CYS A 486 -12.04 -6.35 19.11
CA CYS A 486 -13.28 -6.85 19.68
C CYS A 486 -13.06 -8.18 20.40
N ALA A 487 -13.81 -8.40 21.49
CA ALA A 487 -13.91 -9.75 22.05
C ALA A 487 -14.55 -10.68 21.01
N ALA A 488 -14.27 -11.99 21.09
CA ALA A 488 -14.71 -13.01 20.11
C ALA A 488 -16.24 -13.11 19.85
N HIS A 489 -17.06 -12.30 20.53
CA HIS A 489 -18.52 -12.22 20.38
C HIS A 489 -19.03 -10.83 19.98
N GLU A 490 -18.14 -9.88 19.65
CA GLU A 490 -18.51 -8.54 19.22
C GLU A 490 -18.22 -8.32 17.73
N TYR A 491 -19.14 -7.66 17.03
CA TYR A 491 -19.00 -7.31 15.62
C TYR A 491 -18.57 -5.85 15.51
N VAL A 492 -17.54 -5.58 14.71
CA VAL A 492 -17.11 -4.22 14.37
C VAL A 492 -17.94 -3.70 13.21
N CYS A 493 -18.64 -2.59 13.40
CA CYS A 493 -19.31 -1.87 12.32
C CYS A 493 -18.42 -0.70 11.89
N HIS A 494 -17.83 -0.75 10.70
CA HIS A 494 -17.24 0.43 10.08
C HIS A 494 -18.34 1.19 9.31
N THR A 495 -18.64 2.42 9.72
CA THR A 495 -19.34 3.36 8.84
C THR A 495 -18.29 4.04 7.98
N ALA A 496 -18.41 3.91 6.65
CA ALA A 496 -17.52 4.60 5.72
C ALA A 496 -17.48 6.11 6.04
N PRO A 497 -16.32 6.78 5.94
CA PRO A 497 -16.24 8.22 6.14
C PRO A 497 -17.14 8.91 5.12
N THR A 498 -18.19 9.58 5.60
CA THR A 498 -19.03 10.42 4.76
C THR A 498 -18.19 11.61 4.30
N CYS A 499 -17.99 11.75 2.99
CA CYS A 499 -17.25 12.85 2.38
C CYS A 499 -17.69 14.21 2.96
N GLN A 500 -16.72 14.98 3.45
CA GLN A 500 -16.91 16.34 3.97
C GLN A 500 -17.04 17.37 2.82
N GLY A 501 -17.78 17.01 1.77
CA GLY A 501 -17.95 17.79 0.53
C GLY A 501 -19.40 18.17 0.19
N CYS A 502 -20.39 17.74 0.98
CA CYS A 502 -21.80 18.09 0.74
C CYS A 502 -22.32 19.11 1.77
N HIS A 503 -21.69 20.29 1.86
CA HIS A 503 -22.32 21.45 2.51
C HIS A 503 -23.01 22.35 1.47
N GLY A 504 -24.24 21.97 1.12
CA GLY A 504 -25.23 22.93 0.64
C GLY A 504 -25.66 23.82 1.79
N GLY A 505 -25.49 25.13 1.64
CA GLY A 505 -25.74 26.13 2.68
C GLY A 505 -27.18 26.15 3.19
N GLY A 506 -27.31 26.06 4.51
CA GLY A 506 -28.55 26.30 5.25
C GLY A 506 -28.21 26.56 6.71
N SER A 507 -28.19 27.83 7.11
CA SER A 507 -27.94 28.25 8.48
C SER A 507 -29.04 27.74 9.42
N ALA A 508 -28.68 26.88 10.36
CA ALA A 508 -29.42 26.69 11.60
C ALA A 508 -28.43 26.42 12.72
N ASP A 509 -28.39 27.33 13.70
CA ASP A 509 -27.66 27.19 14.95
C ASP A 509 -28.03 25.87 15.64
N TYR A 510 -27.07 24.95 15.76
CA TYR A 510 -27.14 23.87 16.73
C TYR A 510 -25.87 23.86 17.59
N THR A 511 -26.10 24.09 18.88
CA THR A 511 -25.13 23.94 19.96
C THR A 511 -24.67 22.49 20.04
N ILE A 512 -23.39 22.22 19.76
CA ILE A 512 -22.78 20.90 19.97
C ILE A 512 -22.59 20.71 21.48
N GLY A 513 -23.50 19.96 22.10
CA GLY A 513 -23.28 19.37 23.42
C GLY A 513 -22.50 18.07 23.26
N PHE A 514 -21.29 18.01 23.80
CA PHE A 514 -20.55 16.76 23.95
C PHE A 514 -21.31 15.84 24.92
N ILE A 515 -21.93 14.79 24.39
CA ILE A 515 -22.48 13.68 25.19
C ILE A 515 -21.42 12.59 25.23
N PHE A 516 -20.79 12.40 26.40
CA PHE A 516 -20.11 11.15 26.73
C PHE A 516 -21.18 10.06 26.89
N LEU A 517 -21.34 9.22 25.87
CA LEU A 517 -22.16 8.01 25.95
C LEU A 517 -21.31 6.88 26.54
N THR A 518 -21.42 6.68 27.85
CA THR A 518 -20.97 5.44 28.50
C THR A 518 -22.00 4.34 28.19
N LEU A 519 -21.75 3.53 27.16
CA LEU A 519 -22.59 2.37 26.85
C LEU A 519 -22.32 1.25 27.86
N ARG A 520 -23.27 1.02 28.77
CA ARG A 520 -23.42 -0.27 29.46
C ARG A 520 -24.43 -1.10 28.67
N CYS A 521 -23.96 -2.17 28.05
CA CYS A 521 -24.79 -3.11 27.31
C CYS A 521 -25.78 -3.84 28.24
N SER A 522 -27.07 -3.64 28.01
CA SER A 522 -28.14 -4.54 28.43
C SER A 522 -29.24 -4.45 27.39
N HIS A 523 -29.39 -5.53 26.60
CA HIS A 523 -30.47 -5.84 25.66
C HIS A 523 -31.22 -4.65 25.00
N VAL A 524 -30.90 -4.36 23.73
CA VAL A 524 -31.74 -3.53 22.85
C VAL A 524 -32.26 -4.38 21.70
N THR A 525 -33.58 -4.52 21.64
CA THR A 525 -34.32 -5.02 20.47
C THR A 525 -34.42 -3.86 19.47
N VAL A 526 -33.85 -4.00 18.28
CA VAL A 526 -33.98 -3.01 17.21
C VAL A 526 -35.34 -3.17 16.54
N VAL A 527 -36.18 -2.13 16.63
CA VAL A 527 -37.39 -1.98 15.83
C VAL A 527 -37.02 -1.12 14.62
N GLY A 528 -37.09 -1.70 13.42
CA GLY A 528 -36.81 -1.01 12.17
C GLY A 528 -37.89 0.04 11.86
N VAL A 529 -37.45 1.21 11.38
CA VAL A 529 -38.29 2.23 10.76
C VAL A 529 -37.89 2.30 9.29
N GLU A 530 -38.80 1.92 8.39
CA GLU A 530 -38.70 2.20 6.96
C GLU A 530 -38.82 3.71 6.72
N LEU A 531 -37.87 4.27 5.98
CA LEU A 531 -38.01 5.56 5.32
C LEU A 531 -38.05 5.30 3.81
N SER A 532 -39.23 5.48 3.20
CA SER A 532 -39.40 5.56 1.75
C SER A 532 -38.89 6.92 1.25
N CYS A 533 -38.23 6.93 0.09
CA CYS A 533 -37.75 8.12 -0.61
C CYS A 533 -38.84 9.15 -0.90
#